data_AF-A0A955R5V2-F1
#
_entry.id   AF-A0A955R5V2-F1
#
_cell.length_a   1.000
_cell.length_b   1.000
_cell.length_c   1.000
_cell.angle_alpha   90.00
_cell.angle_beta   90.00
_cell.angle_gamma   90.00
#
_symmetry.space_group_name_H-M   'P 1'
#
loop_
_entity.id
_entity.type
_entity.pdbx_description
1 polymer ?
#
loop_
_entity_poly.entity_id
_entity_poly.type
_entity_poly.pdbx_seq_one_letter_code
_entity_poly.pdbx_strand_id
1 'polypeptide(L)'
;MSRIRSAVTGGSYLAPVDRVPPAMRVAIEAISSDLARSDADPDAIRVRIHQLEAAGRIDRPMKLSALSVLAASPHVRDYVEAARLASQQEFAALEEGGPHRDTYLASAARHRGVITFLLGHHGAALDWFTRALELERTPENVGNVLAALLALGEVDDAIDVVSGMRGVLPAELWDELCERIQHDADLVRLAEWLEAP
;
A
#
# COMPACT_ATOMS: atom_id res chain seq x y z
N MET A 1 -2.52 16.35 7.09
CA MET A 1 -1.69 15.22 7.58
C MET A 1 -1.74 14.17 6.49
N SER A 2 -0.59 13.74 5.95
CA SER A 2 -0.57 12.98 4.68
C SER A 2 -1.33 11.65 4.74
N ARG A 3 -2.02 11.26 3.65
CA ARG A 3 -2.66 9.96 3.38
C ARG A 3 -1.78 8.81 3.79
N ILE A 4 -0.53 8.78 3.35
CA ILE A 4 0.38 7.68 3.66
C ILE A 4 0.58 7.59 5.17
N ARG A 5 0.67 8.73 5.87
CA ARG A 5 0.68 8.75 7.34
C ARG A 5 -0.67 8.29 7.93
N SER A 6 -1.79 8.71 7.34
CA SER A 6 -3.16 8.35 7.78
C SER A 6 -3.47 6.86 7.60
N ALA A 7 -3.13 6.29 6.45
CA ALA A 7 -3.32 4.88 6.12
C ALA A 7 -2.42 3.97 6.97
N VAL A 8 -1.19 4.42 7.24
CA VAL A 8 -0.29 3.74 8.18
C VAL A 8 -0.82 3.85 9.62
N THR A 9 -1.43 4.98 10.00
CA THR A 9 -2.10 5.11 11.32
C THR A 9 -3.39 4.31 11.47
N GLY A 10 -4.13 4.09 10.38
CA GLY A 10 -5.45 3.44 10.41
C GLY A 10 -5.45 1.95 10.11
N GLY A 11 -4.28 1.31 9.91
CA GLY A 11 -4.20 -0.11 9.55
C GLY A 11 -4.72 -0.44 8.14
N SER A 12 -5.14 0.55 7.36
CA SER A 12 -5.68 0.38 6.00
C SER A 12 -4.60 0.17 4.93
N TYR A 13 -3.35 0.02 5.35
CA TYR A 13 -2.19 -0.10 4.49
C TYR A 13 -1.83 -1.56 4.10
N LEU A 14 -2.56 -2.55 4.61
CA LEU A 14 -2.48 -3.91 4.07
C LEU A 14 -3.05 -3.96 2.64
N ALA A 15 -2.71 -4.98 1.87
CA ALA A 15 -3.26 -5.14 0.52
C ALA A 15 -4.81 -5.14 0.58
N PRO A 16 -5.50 -4.49 -0.38
CA PRO A 16 -6.95 -4.53 -0.44
C PRO A 16 -7.47 -5.97 -0.35
N VAL A 17 -8.46 -6.22 0.50
CA VAL A 17 -8.92 -7.57 0.86
C VAL A 17 -9.43 -8.33 -0.37
N ASP A 18 -9.99 -7.64 -1.35
CA ASP A 18 -10.42 -8.20 -2.63
C ASP A 18 -9.26 -8.80 -3.44
N ARG A 19 -8.04 -8.27 -3.28
CA ARG A 19 -6.81 -8.73 -3.94
C ARG A 19 -6.07 -9.83 -3.17
N VAL A 20 -6.43 -10.03 -1.91
CA VAL A 20 -5.97 -11.15 -1.11
C VAL A 20 -6.68 -12.44 -1.57
N PRO A 21 -5.96 -13.56 -1.73
CA PRO A 21 -6.57 -14.85 -2.05
C PRO A 21 -7.75 -15.14 -1.11
N PRO A 22 -8.91 -15.62 -1.62
CA PRO A 22 -10.12 -15.79 -0.81
C PRO A 22 -9.92 -16.55 0.50
N ALA A 23 -9.03 -17.55 0.50
CA ALA A 23 -8.70 -18.35 1.68
C ALA A 23 -8.03 -17.55 2.82
N MET A 24 -7.36 -16.45 2.49
CA MET A 24 -6.58 -15.62 3.43
C MET A 24 -7.34 -14.37 3.90
N ARG A 25 -8.42 -13.97 3.22
CA ARG A 25 -9.14 -12.69 3.48
C ARG A 25 -9.52 -12.50 4.94
N VAL A 26 -10.14 -13.50 5.56
CA VAL A 26 -10.55 -13.45 6.98
C VAL A 26 -9.35 -13.23 7.91
N ALA A 27 -8.20 -13.82 7.61
CA ALA A 27 -7.00 -13.64 8.42
C ALA A 27 -6.43 -12.23 8.27
N ILE A 28 -6.44 -11.68 7.05
CA ILE A 28 -5.97 -10.32 6.77
C ILE A 28 -6.90 -9.27 7.35
N GLU A 29 -8.21 -9.43 7.21
CA GLU A 29 -9.20 -8.55 7.86
C GLU A 29 -8.99 -8.49 9.37
N ALA A 30 -8.72 -9.64 10.01
CA ALA A 30 -8.45 -9.68 11.44
C ALA A 30 -7.16 -8.93 11.81
N ILE A 31 -6.08 -9.09 11.04
CA ILE A 31 -4.83 -8.34 11.28
C ILE A 31 -5.05 -6.84 11.06
N SER A 32 -5.72 -6.43 9.97
CA SER A 32 -6.06 -5.04 9.69
C SER A 32 -6.88 -4.43 10.83
N SER A 33 -7.86 -5.17 11.34
CA SER A 33 -8.68 -4.73 12.46
C SER A 33 -7.87 -4.56 13.74
N ASP A 34 -6.91 -5.44 14.02
CA ASP A 34 -6.03 -5.30 15.17
C ASP A 34 -5.11 -4.06 15.03
N LEU A 35 -4.53 -3.86 13.84
CA LEU A 35 -3.65 -2.72 13.54
C LEU A 35 -4.35 -1.37 13.60
N ALA A 36 -5.65 -1.32 13.30
CA ALA A 36 -6.46 -0.10 13.34
C ALA A 36 -6.80 0.37 14.76
N ARG A 37 -6.58 -0.46 15.78
CA ARG A 37 -6.89 -0.12 17.16
C ARG A 37 -5.88 0.87 17.73
N SER A 38 -6.37 1.91 18.41
CA SER A 38 -5.50 2.88 19.09
C SER A 38 -4.70 2.26 20.24
N ASP A 39 -5.23 1.21 20.88
CA ASP A 39 -4.62 0.49 21.99
C ASP A 39 -3.92 -0.82 21.56
N ALA A 40 -3.61 -0.96 20.27
CA ALA A 40 -2.95 -2.13 19.72
C ALA A 40 -1.63 -2.45 20.45
N ASP A 41 -1.49 -3.70 20.91
CA ASP A 41 -0.23 -4.26 21.40
C ASP A 41 0.56 -4.86 20.23
N PRO A 42 1.68 -4.25 19.81
CA PRO A 42 2.46 -4.74 18.68
C PRO A 42 3.00 -6.16 18.87
N ASP A 43 3.32 -6.57 20.10
CA ASP A 43 3.87 -7.89 20.36
C ASP A 43 2.80 -8.97 20.22
N ALA A 44 1.59 -8.70 20.72
CA ALA A 44 0.43 -9.58 20.54
C ALA A 44 0.08 -9.75 19.06
N ILE A 45 0.07 -8.66 18.28
CA ILE A 45 -0.19 -8.70 16.83
C ILE A 45 0.90 -9.51 16.12
N ARG A 46 2.17 -9.31 16.46
CA ARG A 46 3.29 -10.08 15.89
C ARG A 46 3.12 -11.58 16.14
N VAL A 47 2.80 -11.96 17.38
CA VAL A 47 2.54 -13.37 17.75
C VAL A 47 1.38 -13.93 16.92
N ARG A 48 0.29 -13.18 16.78
CA ARG A 48 -0.88 -13.60 15.97
C ARG A 48 -0.53 -13.81 14.50
N ILE A 49 0.25 -12.91 13.89
CA ILE A 49 0.70 -13.05 12.50
C ILE A 49 1.50 -14.35 12.31
N HIS A 50 2.41 -14.67 13.24
CA HIS A 50 3.14 -15.94 13.20
C HIS A 50 2.24 -17.16 13.36
N GLN A 51 1.24 -17.11 14.25
CA GLN A 51 0.28 -18.20 14.43
C GLN A 51 -0.57 -18.44 13.18
N LEU A 52 -0.99 -17.37 12.49
CA LEU A 52 -1.77 -17.48 11.25
C LEU A 52 -0.98 -18.14 10.12
N GLU A 53 0.31 -17.80 9.97
CA GLU A 53 1.17 -18.48 8.99
C GLU A 53 1.42 -19.94 9.37
N ALA A 54 1.75 -20.23 10.64
CA ALA A 54 1.96 -21.59 11.11
C ALA A 54 0.72 -22.50 10.92
N ALA A 55 -0.48 -21.91 10.95
CA ALA A 55 -1.74 -22.58 10.68
C ALA A 55 -2.13 -22.63 9.19
N GLY A 56 -1.27 -22.14 8.27
CA GLY A 56 -1.53 -22.08 6.83
C GLY A 56 -2.68 -21.14 6.44
N ARG A 57 -3.04 -20.19 7.31
CA ARG A 57 -4.13 -19.22 7.07
C ARG A 57 -3.67 -18.02 6.24
N ILE A 58 -2.37 -17.76 6.23
CA ILE A 58 -1.67 -16.83 5.35
C ILE A 58 -0.38 -17.52 4.88
N ASP A 59 0.11 -17.17 3.70
CA ASP A 59 1.41 -17.64 3.23
C ASP A 59 2.55 -16.74 3.71
N ARG A 60 3.78 -17.11 3.36
CA ARG A 60 4.99 -16.42 3.80
C ARG A 60 5.11 -15.00 3.22
N PRO A 61 4.87 -14.73 1.92
CA PRO A 61 4.83 -13.36 1.41
C PRO A 61 3.82 -12.49 2.16
N MET A 62 2.62 -13.02 2.45
CA MET A 62 1.59 -12.29 3.16
C MET A 62 1.96 -12.04 4.63
N LYS A 63 2.57 -13.02 5.31
CA LYS A 63 3.14 -12.81 6.65
C LYS A 63 4.14 -11.66 6.68
N LEU A 64 5.07 -11.64 5.72
CA LEU A 64 6.11 -10.61 5.64
C LEU A 64 5.53 -9.23 5.33
N SER A 65 4.52 -9.17 4.46
CA SER A 65 3.72 -7.97 4.23
C SER A 65 3.10 -7.46 5.54
N ALA A 66 2.41 -8.33 6.29
CA ALA A 66 1.76 -7.96 7.54
C ALA A 66 2.74 -7.46 8.62
N LEU A 67 3.88 -8.14 8.77
CA LEU A 67 4.94 -7.71 9.69
C LEU A 67 5.55 -6.37 9.27
N SER A 68 5.73 -6.14 7.97
CA SER A 68 6.26 -4.87 7.44
C SER A 68 5.34 -3.70 7.79
N VAL A 69 4.02 -3.86 7.60
CA VAL A 69 3.02 -2.86 7.99
C VAL A 69 3.03 -2.61 9.50
N LEU A 70 3.09 -3.67 10.31
CA LEU A 70 3.21 -3.54 11.76
C LEU A 70 4.46 -2.75 12.17
N ALA A 71 5.61 -3.06 11.57
CA ALA A 71 6.87 -2.36 11.86
C ALA A 71 6.82 -0.88 11.46
N ALA A 72 6.21 -0.56 10.31
CA ALA A 72 6.03 0.81 9.83
C ALA A 72 4.93 1.58 10.59
N SER A 73 4.09 0.91 11.38
CA SER A 73 2.96 1.52 12.09
C SER A 73 3.42 2.65 13.04
N PRO A 74 2.53 3.60 13.39
CA PRO A 74 2.89 4.73 14.25
C PRO A 74 3.26 4.33 15.67
N HIS A 75 2.83 3.14 16.10
CA HIS A 75 3.09 2.57 17.42
C HIS A 75 4.49 1.96 17.52
N VAL A 76 5.02 1.46 16.40
CA VAL A 76 6.33 0.79 16.34
C VAL A 76 7.40 1.70 15.73
N ARG A 77 7.14 2.28 14.55
CA ARG A 77 8.05 3.15 13.79
C ARG A 77 9.45 2.58 13.55
N ASP A 78 9.55 1.26 13.44
CA ASP A 78 10.80 0.59 13.08
C ASP A 78 10.90 0.47 11.56
N TYR A 79 11.27 1.57 10.92
CA TYR A 79 11.37 1.65 9.46
C TYR A 79 12.52 0.81 8.88
N VAL A 80 13.54 0.51 9.69
CA VAL A 80 14.64 -0.38 9.30
C VAL A 80 14.12 -1.81 9.18
N GLU A 81 13.40 -2.27 10.19
CA GLU A 81 12.75 -3.58 10.18
C GLU A 81 11.70 -3.69 9.08
N ALA A 82 10.87 -2.66 8.89
CA ALA A 82 9.89 -2.62 7.82
C ALA A 82 10.54 -2.77 6.43
N ALA A 83 11.66 -2.08 6.18
CA ALA A 83 12.39 -2.17 4.91
C ALA A 83 13.02 -3.56 4.70
N ARG A 84 13.54 -4.16 5.78
CA ARG A 84 14.07 -5.53 5.77
C ARG A 84 12.96 -6.53 5.42
N LEU A 85 11.80 -6.42 6.05
CA LEU A 85 10.64 -7.29 5.83
C LEU A 85 10.05 -7.15 4.42
N ALA A 86 9.90 -5.93 3.91
CA ALA A 86 9.46 -5.69 2.53
C ALA A 86 10.43 -6.32 1.51
N SER A 87 11.73 -6.29 1.79
CA SER A 87 12.72 -6.95 0.93
C SER A 87 12.62 -8.47 1.00
N GLN A 88 12.40 -9.03 2.20
CA GLN A 88 12.17 -10.46 2.35
C GLN A 88 10.88 -10.91 1.67
N GLN A 89 9.84 -10.09 1.67
CA GLN A 89 8.59 -10.36 0.96
C GLN A 89 8.84 -10.48 -0.56
N GLU A 90 9.61 -9.55 -1.15
CA GLU A 90 9.99 -9.62 -2.56
C GLU A 90 10.72 -10.93 -2.88
N PHE A 91 11.72 -11.31 -2.06
CA PHE A 91 12.43 -12.58 -2.24
C PHE A 91 11.49 -13.80 -2.11
N ALA A 92 10.63 -13.83 -1.08
CA ALA A 92 9.69 -14.93 -0.91
C ALA A 92 8.72 -15.06 -2.09
N ALA A 93 8.23 -13.94 -2.63
CA ALA A 93 7.37 -13.93 -3.82
C ALA A 93 8.08 -14.48 -5.07
N LEU A 94 9.37 -14.19 -5.23
CA LEU A 94 10.18 -14.71 -6.33
C LEU A 94 10.50 -16.21 -6.17
N GLU A 95 10.78 -16.66 -4.95
CA GLU A 95 11.07 -18.07 -4.63
C GLU A 95 9.85 -18.96 -4.80
N GLU A 96 8.69 -18.52 -4.30
CA GLU A 96 7.46 -19.32 -4.28
C GLU A 96 6.70 -19.24 -5.62
N GLY A 97 6.79 -18.11 -6.32
CA GLY A 97 6.13 -17.91 -7.60
C GLY A 97 4.60 -18.04 -7.51
N GLY A 98 4.00 -18.71 -8.50
CA GLY A 98 2.56 -18.95 -8.55
C GLY A 98 1.72 -17.78 -9.09
N PRO A 99 0.38 -17.92 -9.08
CA PRO A 99 -0.54 -16.99 -9.74
C PRO A 99 -0.63 -15.62 -9.07
N HIS A 100 -0.16 -15.48 -7.82
CA HIS A 100 -0.20 -14.22 -7.05
C HIS A 100 1.16 -13.51 -6.97
N ARG A 101 2.16 -14.01 -7.70
CA ARG A 101 3.53 -13.47 -7.69
C ARG A 101 3.55 -11.96 -7.91
N ASP A 102 2.93 -11.48 -8.97
CA ASP A 102 3.00 -10.06 -9.34
C ASP A 102 2.28 -9.17 -8.33
N THR A 103 1.17 -9.64 -7.74
CA THR A 103 0.49 -8.98 -6.61
C THR A 103 1.41 -8.86 -5.39
N TYR A 104 2.18 -9.91 -5.07
CA TYR A 104 3.13 -9.85 -3.95
C TYR A 104 4.32 -8.94 -4.23
N LEU A 105 4.81 -8.91 -5.47
CA LEU A 105 5.86 -7.98 -5.89
C LEU A 105 5.36 -6.52 -5.86
N ALA A 106 4.15 -6.26 -6.34
CA ALA A 106 3.52 -4.94 -6.28
C ALA A 106 3.38 -4.48 -4.82
N SER A 107 2.90 -5.37 -3.95
CA SER A 107 2.77 -5.10 -2.51
C SER A 107 4.11 -4.80 -1.84
N ALA A 108 5.18 -5.55 -2.15
CA ALA A 108 6.51 -5.30 -1.61
C ALA A 108 7.08 -3.94 -2.08
N ALA A 109 6.92 -3.61 -3.37
CA ALA A 109 7.31 -2.32 -3.92
C ALA A 109 6.54 -1.17 -3.25
N ARG A 110 5.22 -1.32 -3.10
CA ARG A 110 4.37 -0.36 -2.38
C ARG A 110 4.88 -0.13 -0.95
N HIS A 111 5.18 -1.19 -0.19
CA HIS A 111 5.73 -1.08 1.16
C HIS A 111 7.04 -0.28 1.22
N ARG A 112 7.98 -0.53 0.31
CA ARG A 112 9.19 0.28 0.20
C ARG A 112 8.87 1.75 -0.10
N GLY A 113 7.95 2.00 -1.04
CA GLY A 113 7.50 3.34 -1.39
C GLY A 113 6.96 4.11 -0.18
N VAL A 114 6.13 3.48 0.64
CA VAL A 114 5.62 4.11 1.87
C VAL A 114 6.71 4.36 2.89
N ILE A 115 7.63 3.42 3.11
CA ILE A 115 8.75 3.64 4.04
C ILE A 115 9.57 4.85 3.59
N THR A 116 9.93 4.94 2.31
CA THR A 116 10.67 6.10 1.77
C THR A 116 9.86 7.39 1.84
N PHE A 117 8.54 7.33 1.60
CA PHE A 117 7.67 8.50 1.68
C PHE A 117 7.57 9.02 3.12
N LEU A 118 7.42 8.13 4.11
CA LEU A 118 7.36 8.49 5.53
C LEU A 118 8.65 9.15 6.01
N LEU A 119 9.80 8.72 5.46
CA LEU A 119 11.13 9.30 5.68
C LEU A 119 11.36 10.62 4.93
N GLY A 120 10.41 11.07 4.09
CA GLY A 120 10.52 12.32 3.32
C GLY A 120 11.32 12.18 2.01
N HIS A 121 11.67 10.97 1.62
CA HIS A 121 12.37 10.68 0.35
C HIS A 121 11.36 10.49 -0.79
N HIS A 122 10.63 11.54 -1.15
CA HIS A 122 9.50 11.47 -2.08
C HIS A 122 9.87 11.00 -3.50
N GLY A 123 11.05 11.36 -4.02
CA GLY A 123 11.53 10.85 -5.31
C GLY A 123 11.75 9.34 -5.31
N ALA A 124 12.42 8.81 -4.29
CA ALA A 124 12.58 7.36 -4.13
C ALA A 124 11.24 6.66 -3.88
N ALA A 125 10.30 7.32 -3.20
CA ALA A 125 8.95 6.80 -3.03
C ALA A 125 8.21 6.69 -4.36
N LEU A 126 8.32 7.72 -5.22
CA LEU A 126 7.76 7.72 -6.56
C LEU A 126 8.29 6.55 -7.38
N ASP A 127 9.60 6.31 -7.39
CA ASP A 127 10.20 5.17 -8.10
C ASP A 127 9.58 3.82 -7.67
N TRP A 128 9.42 3.61 -6.36
CA TRP A 128 8.82 2.40 -5.82
C TRP A 128 7.32 2.28 -6.12
N PHE A 129 6.58 3.37 -6.03
CA PHE A 129 5.15 3.36 -6.35
C PHE A 129 4.90 3.16 -7.84
N THR A 130 5.72 3.74 -8.71
CA THR A 130 5.67 3.50 -10.16
C THR A 130 5.91 2.02 -10.46
N ARG A 131 6.91 1.39 -9.83
CA ARG A 131 7.14 -0.05 -9.97
C ARG A 131 5.95 -0.89 -9.47
N ALA A 132 5.29 -0.48 -8.38
CA ALA A 132 4.08 -1.15 -7.90
C ALA A 132 2.93 -1.01 -8.92
N LEU A 133 2.77 0.17 -9.53
CA LEU A 133 1.75 0.44 -10.54
C LEU A 133 1.98 -0.34 -11.85
N GLU A 134 3.23 -0.49 -12.28
CA GLU A 134 3.60 -1.29 -13.46
C GLU A 134 3.22 -2.77 -13.30
N LEU A 135 3.37 -3.29 -12.08
CA LEU A 135 3.00 -4.67 -11.73
C LEU A 135 1.49 -4.84 -11.54
N GLU A 136 0.83 -3.84 -10.94
CA GLU A 136 -0.60 -3.89 -10.67
C GLU A 136 -1.27 -2.52 -10.80
N ARG A 137 -2.10 -2.36 -11.84
CA ARG A 137 -2.84 -1.12 -12.11
C ARG A 137 -4.11 -1.01 -11.25
N THR A 138 -3.93 -0.61 -10.00
CA THR A 138 -5.03 -0.39 -9.05
C THR A 138 -5.20 1.10 -8.73
N PRO A 139 -6.42 1.53 -8.33
CA PRO A 139 -6.65 2.88 -7.83
C PRO A 139 -5.74 3.23 -6.65
N GLU A 140 -5.39 2.24 -5.83
CA GLU A 140 -4.45 2.43 -4.73
C GLU A 140 -3.03 2.79 -5.21
N ASN A 141 -2.49 2.02 -6.16
CA ASN A 141 -1.15 2.26 -6.68
C ASN A 141 -1.08 3.57 -7.46
N VAL A 142 -2.12 3.90 -8.24
CA VAL A 142 -2.23 5.22 -8.88
C VAL A 142 -2.24 6.31 -7.82
N GLY A 143 -3.08 6.20 -6.79
CA GLY A 143 -3.13 7.20 -5.72
C GLY A 143 -1.80 7.36 -4.96
N ASN A 144 -0.99 6.30 -4.85
CA ASN A 144 0.34 6.39 -4.22
C ASN A 144 1.33 7.18 -5.10
N VAL A 145 1.31 6.95 -6.42
CA VAL A 145 2.09 7.73 -7.39
C VAL A 145 1.67 9.20 -7.32
N LEU A 146 0.37 9.49 -7.38
CA LEU A 146 -0.15 10.86 -7.30
C LEU A 146 0.28 11.56 -6.00
N ALA A 147 0.17 10.87 -4.85
CA ALA A 147 0.59 11.44 -3.58
C ALA A 147 2.11 11.77 -3.55
N ALA A 148 2.94 10.95 -4.19
CA ALA A 148 4.38 11.21 -4.30
C ALA A 148 4.69 12.41 -5.22
N LEU A 149 4.04 12.51 -6.39
CA LEU A 149 4.18 13.64 -7.31
C LEU A 149 3.75 14.96 -6.66
N LEU A 150 2.61 14.98 -5.97
CA LEU A 150 2.14 16.16 -5.26
C LEU A 150 3.07 16.57 -4.12
N ALA A 151 3.68 15.60 -3.42
CA ALA A 151 4.69 15.88 -2.39
C ALA A 151 6.00 16.45 -2.97
N LEU A 152 6.29 16.17 -4.24
CA LEU A 152 7.40 16.77 -5.00
C LEU A 152 7.05 18.13 -5.61
N GLY A 153 5.76 18.48 -5.66
CA GLY A 153 5.26 19.68 -6.35
C GLY A 153 5.08 19.50 -7.86
N GLU A 154 5.14 18.26 -8.35
CA GLU A 154 5.00 17.88 -9.76
C GLU A 154 3.51 17.73 -10.12
N VAL A 155 2.78 18.85 -10.10
CA VAL A 155 1.32 18.87 -10.31
C VAL A 155 0.94 18.48 -11.75
N ASP A 156 1.67 18.98 -12.75
CA ASP A 156 1.39 18.70 -14.15
C ASP A 156 1.54 17.19 -14.45
N ASP A 157 2.61 16.57 -13.94
CA ASP A 157 2.82 15.13 -14.06
C ASP A 157 1.71 14.32 -13.36
N ALA A 158 1.20 14.80 -12.21
CA ALA A 158 0.07 14.16 -11.54
C ALA A 158 -1.22 14.21 -12.38
N ILE A 159 -1.48 15.33 -13.05
CA ILE A 159 -2.62 15.49 -13.98
C ILE A 159 -2.46 14.57 -15.19
N ASP A 160 -1.25 14.48 -15.74
CA ASP A 160 -0.95 13.59 -16.87
C ASP A 160 -1.16 12.12 -16.50
N VAL A 161 -0.75 11.70 -15.30
CA VAL A 161 -1.01 10.34 -14.80
C VAL A 161 -2.51 10.07 -14.73
N VAL A 162 -3.32 10.96 -14.13
CA VAL A 162 -4.79 10.76 -14.04
C VAL A 162 -5.41 10.68 -15.44
N SER A 163 -5.04 11.60 -16.33
CA SER A 163 -5.54 11.67 -17.70
C SER A 163 -5.21 10.38 -18.48
N GLY A 164 -3.99 9.87 -18.32
CA GLY A 164 -3.55 8.61 -18.91
C GLY A 164 -4.30 7.39 -18.38
N MET A 165 -4.78 7.41 -17.13
CA MET A 165 -5.52 6.29 -16.54
C MET A 165 -6.96 6.16 -17.04
N ARG A 166 -7.61 7.25 -17.47
CA ARG A 166 -9.03 7.26 -17.90
C ARG A 166 -9.35 6.28 -19.04
N GLY A 167 -8.40 6.07 -19.94
CA GLY A 167 -8.55 5.13 -21.07
C GLY A 167 -7.96 3.74 -20.82
N VAL A 168 -7.32 3.52 -19.67
CA VAL A 168 -6.57 2.30 -19.36
C VAL A 168 -7.25 1.48 -18.26
N LEU A 169 -7.82 2.14 -17.26
CA LEU A 169 -8.52 1.46 -16.18
C LEU A 169 -9.93 1.01 -16.63
N PRO A 170 -10.39 -0.18 -16.18
CA PRO A 170 -11.81 -0.53 -16.20
C PRO A 170 -12.67 0.55 -15.52
N ALA A 171 -13.91 0.72 -15.97
CA ALA A 171 -14.80 1.77 -15.48
C ALA A 171 -14.97 1.75 -13.97
N GLU A 172 -15.08 0.55 -13.37
CA GLU A 172 -15.26 0.38 -11.93
C GLU A 172 -14.03 0.87 -11.15
N LEU A 173 -12.82 0.62 -11.66
CA LEU A 173 -11.58 1.09 -11.05
C LEU A 173 -11.36 2.58 -11.29
N TRP A 174 -11.82 3.10 -12.43
CA TRP A 174 -11.80 4.53 -12.69
C TRP A 174 -12.70 5.30 -11.72
N ASP A 175 -13.91 4.79 -11.47
CA ASP A 175 -14.85 5.39 -10.51
C ASP A 175 -14.27 5.36 -9.09
N GLU A 176 -13.68 4.24 -8.68
CA GLU A 176 -12.98 4.12 -7.39
C GLU A 176 -11.80 5.10 -7.28
N LEU A 177 -11.02 5.28 -8.35
CA LEU A 177 -9.94 6.28 -8.37
C LEU A 177 -10.48 7.70 -8.23
N CYS A 178 -11.56 8.05 -8.96
CA CYS A 178 -12.20 9.35 -8.86
C CYS A 178 -12.71 9.62 -7.44
N GLU A 179 -13.44 8.66 -6.86
CA GLU A 179 -13.94 8.76 -5.48
C GLU A 179 -12.77 8.98 -4.51
N ARG A 180 -11.68 8.23 -4.69
CA ARG A 180 -10.49 8.39 -3.85
C ARG A 180 -9.87 9.78 -4.02
N ILE A 181 -9.70 10.29 -5.23
CA ILE A 181 -9.13 11.65 -5.46
C ILE A 181 -9.98 12.71 -4.76
N GLN A 182 -11.30 12.58 -4.77
CA GLN A 182 -12.23 13.54 -4.15
C GLN A 182 -12.19 13.53 -2.61
N HIS A 183 -12.00 12.36 -1.99
CA HIS A 183 -12.09 12.21 -0.53
C HIS A 183 -10.73 12.18 0.17
N ASP A 184 -9.64 12.04 -0.57
CA ASP A 184 -8.30 11.95 -0.02
C ASP A 184 -7.70 13.34 0.23
N ALA A 185 -7.33 13.63 1.48
CA ALA A 185 -6.78 14.92 1.88
C ALA A 185 -5.50 15.33 1.12
N ASP A 186 -4.72 14.36 0.62
CA ASP A 186 -3.52 14.65 -0.18
C ASP A 186 -3.87 14.88 -1.66
N LEU A 187 -4.97 14.32 -2.16
CA LEU A 187 -5.35 14.36 -3.57
C LEU A 187 -6.47 15.34 -3.87
N VAL A 188 -7.19 15.86 -2.87
CA VAL A 188 -8.36 16.74 -3.09
C VAL A 188 -7.99 17.99 -3.88
N ARG A 189 -6.76 18.50 -3.73
CA ARG A 189 -6.26 19.62 -4.55
C ARG A 189 -6.14 19.26 -6.03
N LEU A 190 -5.88 17.98 -6.34
CA LEU A 190 -5.88 17.47 -7.71
C LEU A 190 -7.28 17.48 -8.32
N ALA A 191 -8.33 17.22 -7.53
CA ALA A 191 -9.70 17.37 -8.01
C ALA A 191 -9.99 18.81 -8.48
N GLU A 192 -9.52 19.81 -7.72
CA GLU A 192 -9.67 21.23 -8.09
C GLU A 192 -8.99 21.55 -9.44
N TRP A 193 -7.83 20.94 -9.72
CA TRP A 193 -7.12 21.16 -10.99
C TRP A 193 -7.74 20.41 -12.17
N LEU A 194 -8.35 19.24 -11.93
CA LEU A 194 -9.03 18.46 -12.98
C LEU A 194 -10.36 19.10 -13.42
N GLU A 195 -10.95 19.95 -12.58
CA GLU A 195 -12.19 20.69 -12.88
C GLU A 195 -11.93 22.10 -13.45
N ALA A 196 -10.66 22.55 -13.48
CA ALA A 196 -10.30 23.84 -14.04
C ALA A 196 -10.47 23.83 -15.59
N PRO A 197 -11.15 24.85 -16.16
CA PRO A 197 -11.49 24.90 -17.59
C PRO A 197 -10.30 25.14 -18.53
#